data_AF-A0AA39JCN9-F1
#
_entry.id   AF-A0AA39JCN9-F1
#
_cell.length_a   1.000
_cell.length_b   1.000
_cell.length_c   1.000
_cell.angle_alpha   90.00
_cell.angle_beta   90.00
_cell.angle_gamma   90.00
#
_symmetry.space_group_name_H-M   'P 1'
#
loop_
_entity.id
_entity.type
_entity.pdbx_description
1 polymer ?
#
loop_
_entity_poly.entity_id
_entity_poly.type
_entity_poly.pdbx_seq_one_letter_code
_entity_poly.pdbx_strand_id
1 'polypeptide(L)'
;MTYIAHMNKGQRVFIRVQWSILKPAGCGMTSPLAMRSEVATLRFLKSKTKIPVPEILYHDVDADGRVGGEWMIMEYIDGDNLSTIWRSLDTKHREQVCIAIADVWSQIIKVNFHSIGSLYERESGDFHIGPMTRLASNRKTSISPPRLEKCGPFSNAKDWLLATARRDLDYLEAPSDDANQKQRFINDVVSSIQNFDFPSQLEDLPIVLEHIDFAPRNILVSRTDPTKIVTVVDWEAARAVPMWAANPNFSFPPLSVTDEERQHLLTVITNRIIAKVPAWARAIGQDTQPLRILNDRAIYSTVNPSILLPAPYLALSGSY
;
A
#
# COMPACT_ATOMS: atom_id res chain seq x y z
N MET A 1 1.98 11.94 13.38
CA MET A 1 1.47 11.52 14.70
C MET A 1 -0.04 11.47 14.65
N THR A 2 -0.67 10.56 15.39
CA THR A 2 -2.14 10.43 15.45
C THR A 2 -2.60 10.56 16.91
N TYR A 3 -3.58 11.41 17.15
CA TYR A 3 -4.15 11.73 18.45
C TYR A 3 -5.64 11.38 18.47
N ILE A 4 -6.17 11.05 19.65
CA ILE A 4 -7.62 10.99 19.88
C ILE A 4 -8.00 12.28 20.59
N ALA A 5 -8.86 13.08 19.97
CA ALA A 5 -9.41 14.29 20.59
C ALA A 5 -10.83 14.02 21.10
N HIS A 6 -11.11 14.51 22.31
CA HIS A 6 -12.43 14.45 22.94
C HIS A 6 -13.09 15.83 22.81
N MET A 7 -14.19 15.89 22.06
CA MET A 7 -14.92 17.13 21.79
C MET A 7 -15.99 17.38 22.87
N ASN A 8 -16.47 18.62 22.99
CA ASN A 8 -17.39 19.11 24.04
C ASN A 8 -18.78 18.43 24.13
N LYS A 9 -19.03 17.34 23.40
CA LYS A 9 -20.27 16.54 23.44
C LYS A 9 -20.03 15.04 23.55
N GLY A 10 -18.85 14.63 24.02
CA GLY A 10 -18.46 13.20 24.10
C GLY A 10 -18.11 12.56 22.75
N GLN A 11 -18.19 13.33 21.65
CA GLN A 11 -17.70 12.89 20.34
C GLN A 11 -16.18 12.76 20.38
N ARG A 12 -15.68 11.65 19.83
CA ARG A 12 -14.26 11.41 19.63
C ARG A 12 -13.93 11.58 18.16
N VAL A 13 -12.75 12.13 17.87
CA VAL A 13 -12.20 12.21 16.51
C VAL A 13 -10.73 11.83 16.54
N PHE A 14 -10.21 11.29 15.44
CA PHE A 14 -8.79 11.13 15.26
C PHE A 14 -8.21 12.38 14.59
N ILE A 15 -7.12 12.92 15.13
CA ILE A 15 -6.37 14.01 14.53
C ILE A 15 -5.02 13.46 14.12
N ARG A 16 -4.70 13.52 12.83
CA ARG A 16 -3.38 13.14 12.32
C ARG A 16 -2.64 14.37 11.84
N VAL A 17 -1.45 14.60 12.40
CA VAL A 17 -0.55 15.68 12.03
C VAL A 17 0.68 15.10 11.35
N GLN A 18 0.99 15.55 10.14
CA GLN A 18 2.23 15.25 9.44
C GLN A 18 3.35 16.05 10.09
N TRP A 19 4.30 15.36 10.72
CA TRP A 19 5.31 16.02 11.54
C TRP A 19 6.69 15.98 10.88
N SER A 20 6.99 16.97 10.03
CA SER A 20 8.14 16.92 9.11
C SER A 20 9.50 17.30 9.75
N ILE A 21 9.53 17.83 10.98
CA ILE A 21 10.67 18.63 11.46
C ILE A 21 11.47 17.99 12.63
N LEU A 22 10.95 16.99 13.34
CA LEU A 22 11.64 16.38 14.48
C LEU A 22 12.35 15.07 14.12
N LYS A 23 13.44 15.15 13.34
CA LYS A 23 14.38 14.02 13.14
C LYS A 23 14.89 13.39 14.46
N PRO A 24 15.13 14.14 15.56
CA PRO A 24 15.59 13.56 16.83
C PRO A 24 14.51 12.77 17.59
N ALA A 25 13.21 13.00 17.30
CA ALA A 25 12.08 12.38 18.01
C ALA A 25 11.33 11.32 17.18
N GLY A 26 11.91 10.88 16.05
CA GLY A 26 11.45 9.69 15.32
C GLY A 26 10.35 9.91 14.29
N CYS A 27 10.03 11.15 13.91
CA CYS A 27 9.16 11.41 12.75
C CYS A 27 10.02 11.61 11.50
N GLY A 28 9.89 10.69 10.55
CA GLY A 28 10.67 10.64 9.32
C GLY A 28 10.36 11.76 8.33
N MET A 29 11.29 11.99 7.40
CA MET A 29 11.09 12.90 6.27
C MET A 29 9.94 12.39 5.40
N THR A 30 9.01 13.25 5.01
CA THR A 30 7.82 12.84 4.25
C THR A 30 7.73 13.58 2.92
N SER A 31 7.14 12.95 1.91
CA SER A 31 6.78 13.64 0.65
C SER A 31 5.77 14.77 0.93
N PRO A 32 5.92 15.95 0.29
CA PRO A 32 5.00 17.08 0.49
C PRO A 32 3.57 16.82 0.00
N LEU A 33 3.35 15.74 -0.76
CA LEU A 33 2.04 15.36 -1.28
C LEU A 33 1.43 14.14 -0.56
N ALA A 34 2.12 13.58 0.44
CA ALA A 34 1.72 12.33 1.08
C ALA A 34 0.34 12.40 1.73
N MET A 35 0.10 13.38 2.62
CA MET A 35 -1.19 13.50 3.30
C MET A 35 -2.32 13.88 2.33
N ARG A 36 -2.07 14.76 1.35
CA ARG A 36 -3.07 15.08 0.31
C ARG A 36 -3.51 13.83 -0.45
N SER A 37 -2.57 12.94 -0.77
CA SER A 37 -2.90 11.71 -1.46
C SER A 37 -3.69 10.73 -0.58
N GLU A 38 -3.34 10.62 0.70
CA GLU A 38 -4.08 9.82 1.67
C GLU A 38 -5.52 10.34 1.85
N VAL A 39 -5.70 11.65 2.01
CA VAL A 39 -7.00 12.32 2.10
C VAL A 39 -7.84 12.06 0.85
N ALA A 40 -7.25 12.25 -0.34
CA ALA A 40 -7.93 11.99 -1.61
C ALA A 40 -8.33 10.52 -1.75
N THR A 41 -7.47 9.59 -1.32
CA THR A 41 -7.76 8.15 -1.32
C THR A 41 -8.94 7.82 -0.42
N LEU A 42 -8.96 8.31 0.82
CA LEU A 42 -10.05 8.09 1.76
C LEU A 42 -11.38 8.67 1.25
N ARG A 43 -11.37 9.91 0.73
CA ARG A 43 -12.57 10.54 0.12
C ARG A 43 -13.06 9.78 -1.11
N PHE A 44 -12.16 9.34 -1.98
CA PHE A 44 -12.51 8.53 -3.14
C PHE A 44 -13.15 7.21 -2.71
N LEU A 45 -12.54 6.49 -1.77
CA LEU A 45 -13.05 5.21 -1.30
C LEU A 45 -14.43 5.35 -0.65
N LYS A 46 -14.62 6.37 0.20
CA LYS A 46 -15.90 6.67 0.84
C LYS A 46 -16.99 7.00 -0.18
N SER A 47 -16.66 7.69 -1.27
CA SER A 47 -17.64 8.14 -2.28
C SER A 47 -17.90 7.13 -3.41
N LYS A 48 -16.94 6.26 -3.74
CA LYS A 48 -17.00 5.37 -4.91
C LYS A 48 -17.08 3.89 -4.59
N THR A 49 -16.86 3.48 -3.35
CA THR A 49 -16.80 2.06 -2.95
C THR A 49 -17.67 1.76 -1.73
N LYS A 50 -17.75 0.48 -1.35
CA LYS A 50 -18.34 0.05 -0.06
C LYS A 50 -17.27 -0.39 0.94
N ILE A 51 -16.01 -0.07 0.67
CA ILE A 51 -14.92 -0.39 1.60
C ILE A 51 -15.13 0.50 2.82
N PRO A 52 -15.22 -0.08 4.04
CA PRO A 52 -15.36 0.71 5.23
C PRO A 52 -14.05 1.44 5.50
N VAL A 53 -14.08 2.77 5.43
CA VAL A 53 -12.94 3.66 5.72
C VAL A 53 -13.41 4.82 6.60
N PRO A 54 -12.52 5.42 7.43
CA PRO A 54 -12.88 6.57 8.24
C PRO A 54 -13.24 7.77 7.35
N GLU A 55 -14.27 8.52 7.73
CA GLU A 55 -14.59 9.78 7.05
C GLU A 55 -13.57 10.87 7.37
N ILE A 56 -13.10 11.60 6.35
CA ILE A 56 -12.30 12.82 6.55
C ILE A 56 -13.25 13.96 6.86
N LEU A 57 -13.20 14.45 8.10
CA LEU A 57 -14.03 15.55 8.59
C LEU A 57 -13.42 16.91 8.26
N TYR A 58 -12.09 17.00 8.28
CA TYR A 58 -11.35 18.23 7.97
C TYR A 58 -9.92 17.91 7.53
N HIS A 59 -9.34 18.74 6.66
CA HIS A 59 -7.96 18.64 6.21
C HIS A 59 -7.43 20.07 5.97
N ASP A 60 -6.21 20.33 6.41
CA ASP A 60 -5.57 21.64 6.34
C ASP A 60 -4.08 21.49 6.06
N VAL A 61 -3.58 22.31 5.14
CA VAL A 61 -2.18 22.33 4.71
C VAL A 61 -1.27 23.09 5.69
N ASP A 62 -1.83 23.64 6.77
CA ASP A 62 -1.15 24.43 7.80
C ASP A 62 -0.45 25.67 7.22
N ALA A 63 -1.17 26.40 6.37
CA ALA A 63 -0.62 27.58 5.69
C ALA A 63 -0.21 28.71 6.66
N ASP A 64 -0.80 28.77 7.86
CA ASP A 64 -0.44 29.72 8.91
C ASP A 64 0.71 29.24 9.82
N GLY A 65 1.15 27.99 9.65
CA GLY A 65 2.25 27.36 10.38
C GLY A 65 2.01 27.20 11.88
N ARG A 66 0.76 27.24 12.35
CA ARG A 66 0.45 27.19 13.79
C ARG A 66 0.46 25.78 14.36
N VAL A 67 0.23 24.76 13.54
CA VAL A 67 0.20 23.36 13.96
C VAL A 67 1.59 22.69 13.82
N GLY A 68 2.38 23.15 12.85
CA GLY A 68 3.74 22.65 12.58
C GLY A 68 3.82 21.62 11.45
N GLY A 69 2.76 21.49 10.65
CA GLY A 69 2.68 20.60 9.50
C GLY A 69 1.23 20.30 9.08
N GLU A 70 1.08 19.83 7.83
CA GLU A 70 -0.21 19.43 7.24
C GLU A 70 -0.94 18.42 8.15
N TRP A 71 -2.24 18.59 8.33
CA TRP A 71 -3.01 17.79 9.28
C TRP A 71 -4.44 17.53 8.83
N MET A 72 -5.04 16.50 9.39
CA MET A 72 -6.43 16.13 9.14
C MET A 72 -7.15 15.69 10.40
N ILE A 73 -8.46 15.91 10.43
CA ILE A 73 -9.40 15.34 11.39
C ILE A 73 -10.21 14.27 10.65
N MET A 74 -10.29 13.09 11.23
CA MET A 74 -11.09 11.99 10.71
C MET A 74 -12.00 11.40 11.79
N GLU A 75 -13.03 10.71 11.33
CA GLU A 75 -13.98 9.96 12.14
C GLU A 75 -13.25 8.99 13.09
N TYR A 76 -13.66 8.98 14.37
CA TYR A 76 -13.27 7.92 15.29
C TYR A 76 -14.14 6.68 15.07
N ILE A 77 -13.50 5.57 14.72
CA ILE A 77 -14.19 4.28 14.56
C ILE A 77 -14.01 3.45 15.84
N ASP A 78 -15.12 3.03 16.43
CA ASP A 78 -15.12 2.10 17.55
C ASP A 78 -15.05 0.66 17.05
N GLY A 79 -13.98 -0.04 17.41
CA GLY A 79 -13.73 -1.42 17.01
C GLY A 79 -12.48 -1.98 17.68
N ASP A 80 -12.29 -3.29 17.55
CA ASP A 80 -11.10 -3.97 18.04
C ASP A 80 -10.12 -4.22 16.89
N ASN A 81 -8.84 -4.07 17.18
CA ASN A 81 -7.79 -4.33 16.20
C ASN A 81 -7.68 -5.83 15.93
N LEU A 82 -7.80 -6.23 14.67
CA LEU A 82 -7.83 -7.65 14.32
C LEU A 82 -6.53 -8.36 14.72
N SER A 83 -5.38 -7.70 14.59
CA SER A 83 -4.09 -8.31 15.01
C SER A 83 -4.03 -8.61 16.51
N THR A 84 -4.72 -7.82 17.34
CA THR A 84 -4.75 -7.99 18.79
C THR A 84 -5.65 -9.16 19.19
N ILE A 85 -6.84 -9.27 18.59
CA ILE A 85 -7.83 -10.29 18.96
C ILE A 85 -7.69 -11.60 18.19
N TRP A 86 -6.86 -11.66 17.14
CA TRP A 86 -6.76 -12.83 16.26
C TRP A 86 -6.57 -14.16 17.00
N ARG A 87 -5.67 -14.15 18.02
CA ARG A 87 -5.35 -15.35 18.81
C ARG A 87 -6.53 -15.85 19.65
N SER A 88 -7.45 -14.97 20.04
CA SER A 88 -8.64 -15.35 20.80
C SER A 88 -9.81 -15.80 19.94
N LEU A 89 -9.75 -15.61 18.61
CA LEU A 89 -10.78 -16.12 17.69
C LEU A 89 -10.67 -17.64 17.58
N ASP A 90 -11.82 -18.32 17.56
CA ASP A 90 -11.89 -19.73 17.16
C ASP A 90 -11.75 -19.90 15.64
N THR A 91 -11.60 -21.14 15.20
CA THR A 91 -11.42 -21.49 13.78
C THR A 91 -12.54 -20.98 12.89
N LYS A 92 -13.80 -21.04 13.35
CA LYS A 92 -14.95 -20.59 12.55
C LYS A 92 -14.95 -19.08 12.38
N HIS A 93 -14.67 -18.33 13.45
CA HIS A 93 -14.53 -16.89 13.38
C HIS A 93 -13.37 -16.47 12.48
N ARG A 94 -12.22 -17.14 12.56
CA ARG A 94 -11.06 -16.86 11.68
C ARG A 94 -11.41 -17.06 10.21
N GLU A 95 -12.11 -18.13 9.87
CA GLU A 95 -12.58 -18.36 8.49
C GLU A 95 -13.51 -17.26 8.00
N GLN A 96 -14.51 -16.86 8.81
CA GLN A 96 -15.44 -15.79 8.43
C GLN A 96 -14.74 -14.43 8.30
N VAL A 97 -13.76 -14.13 9.16
CA VAL A 97 -12.90 -12.95 9.01
C VAL A 97 -12.11 -12.99 7.71
N CYS A 98 -11.54 -14.14 7.36
CA CYS A 98 -10.81 -14.31 6.10
C CYS A 98 -11.71 -14.06 4.88
N ILE A 99 -12.98 -14.50 4.93
CA ILE A 99 -13.98 -14.18 3.89
C ILE A 99 -14.25 -12.67 3.84
N ALA A 100 -14.41 -12.00 4.98
CA ALA A 100 -14.63 -10.55 5.02
C ALA A 100 -13.43 -9.77 4.47
N ILE A 101 -12.20 -10.20 4.78
CA ILE A 101 -10.96 -9.62 4.24
C ILE A 101 -10.89 -9.81 2.72
N ALA A 102 -11.21 -11.00 2.22
CA ALA A 102 -11.28 -11.28 0.80
C ALA A 102 -12.32 -10.40 0.09
N ASP A 103 -13.46 -10.14 0.73
CA ASP A 103 -14.52 -9.28 0.20
C ASP A 103 -14.09 -7.80 0.14
N VAL A 104 -13.31 -7.32 1.11
CA VAL A 104 -12.69 -5.98 1.09
C VAL A 104 -11.61 -5.91 0.01
N TRP A 105 -10.68 -6.86 -0.03
CA TRP A 105 -9.61 -6.89 -1.03
C TRP A 105 -10.15 -6.92 -2.45
N SER A 106 -11.20 -7.73 -2.67
CA SER A 106 -11.90 -7.79 -3.97
C SER A 106 -12.49 -6.45 -4.40
N GLN A 107 -12.88 -5.58 -3.47
CA GLN A 107 -13.33 -4.23 -3.80
C GLN A 107 -12.15 -3.31 -4.13
N ILE A 108 -11.04 -3.43 -3.41
CA ILE A 108 -9.80 -2.66 -3.66
C ILE A 108 -9.32 -2.90 -5.09
N ILE A 109 -9.13 -4.16 -5.47
CA ILE A 109 -8.62 -4.53 -6.80
C ILE A 109 -9.65 -4.39 -7.94
N LYS A 110 -10.88 -3.96 -7.64
CA LYS A 110 -11.89 -3.58 -8.64
C LYS A 110 -11.84 -2.08 -8.98
N VAL A 111 -11.16 -1.28 -8.17
CA VAL A 111 -10.94 0.13 -8.47
C VAL A 111 -9.89 0.23 -9.55
N ASN A 112 -10.28 0.63 -10.75
CA ASN A 112 -9.41 0.71 -11.91
C ASN A 112 -8.98 2.14 -12.21
N PHE A 113 -7.75 2.30 -12.68
CA PHE A 113 -7.15 3.57 -13.10
C PHE A 113 -6.51 3.45 -14.49
N HIS A 114 -6.17 4.59 -15.08
CA HIS A 114 -5.52 4.68 -16.40
C HIS A 114 -4.01 4.91 -16.32
N SER A 115 -3.46 5.13 -15.12
CA SER A 115 -2.04 5.44 -14.93
C SER A 115 -1.57 4.97 -13.56
N ILE A 116 -0.28 4.70 -13.44
CA ILE A 116 0.40 4.26 -12.22
C ILE A 116 0.85 5.49 -11.44
N GLY A 117 0.56 5.54 -10.15
CA GLY A 117 0.86 6.71 -9.32
C GLY A 117 0.02 6.75 -8.07
N SER A 118 -0.10 7.92 -7.46
CA SER A 118 -0.94 8.12 -6.27
C SER A 118 -2.19 8.93 -6.62
N LEU A 119 -3.28 8.73 -5.87
CA LEU A 119 -4.54 9.42 -6.10
C LEU A 119 -4.52 10.82 -5.48
N TYR A 120 -5.09 11.79 -6.19
CA TYR A 120 -5.22 13.18 -5.76
C TYR A 120 -6.59 13.74 -6.11
N GLU A 121 -7.04 14.71 -5.34
CA GLU A 121 -8.29 15.43 -5.54
C GLU A 121 -8.00 16.82 -6.13
N ARG A 122 -8.75 17.21 -7.17
CA ARG A 122 -8.72 18.56 -7.74
C ARG A 122 -9.63 19.50 -6.96
N GLU A 123 -9.48 20.80 -7.13
CA GLU A 123 -10.40 21.80 -6.58
C GLU A 123 -11.84 21.61 -7.07
N SER A 124 -12.05 21.00 -8.25
CA SER A 124 -13.38 20.63 -8.75
C SER A 124 -14.05 19.48 -8.00
N GLY A 125 -13.31 18.77 -7.12
CA GLY A 125 -13.73 17.53 -6.48
C GLY A 125 -13.47 16.28 -7.32
N ASP A 126 -12.92 16.42 -8.53
CA ASP A 126 -12.55 15.27 -9.37
C ASP A 126 -11.24 14.62 -8.90
N PHE A 127 -11.19 13.30 -8.99
CA PHE A 127 -10.01 12.52 -8.65
C PHE A 127 -9.14 12.24 -9.87
N HIS A 128 -7.82 12.30 -9.71
CA HIS A 128 -6.85 11.97 -10.75
C HIS A 128 -5.62 11.29 -10.18
N ILE A 129 -4.90 10.55 -11.02
CA ILE A 129 -3.60 9.97 -10.66
C ILE A 129 -2.50 10.99 -10.96
N GLY A 130 -1.59 11.15 -10.00
CA GLY A 130 -0.43 12.03 -10.10
C GLY A 130 0.86 11.34 -9.62
N PRO A 131 1.90 12.11 -9.26
CA PRO A 131 3.16 11.58 -8.76
C PRO A 131 2.96 10.59 -7.61
N MET A 132 3.62 9.44 -7.64
CA MET A 132 3.55 8.43 -6.59
C MET A 132 4.17 8.95 -5.28
N THR A 133 3.47 8.73 -4.17
CA THR A 133 3.97 9.02 -2.82
C THR A 133 4.59 7.78 -2.19
N ARG A 134 5.43 7.98 -1.17
CA ARG A 134 6.04 6.93 -0.35
C ARG A 134 5.75 7.22 1.12
N LEU A 135 5.81 6.16 1.93
CA LEU A 135 5.83 6.27 3.38
C LEU A 135 6.93 7.23 3.84
N ALA A 136 6.75 7.86 4.99
CA ALA A 136 7.79 8.68 5.60
C ALA A 136 9.10 7.88 5.81
N SER A 137 10.25 8.47 5.47
CA SER A 137 11.56 7.87 5.74
C SER A 137 12.04 8.17 7.14
N ASN A 138 12.16 7.13 7.95
CA ASN A 138 12.76 7.19 9.29
C ASN A 138 14.30 7.03 9.25
N ARG A 139 14.93 7.01 8.06
CA ARG A 139 16.38 6.88 7.94
C ARG A 139 17.06 8.21 8.26
N LYS A 140 18.08 8.16 9.12
CA LYS A 140 18.92 9.34 9.44
C LYS A 140 19.66 9.88 8.23
N THR A 141 19.95 9.02 7.26
CA THR A 141 20.67 9.33 6.02
C THR A 141 19.81 10.03 4.98
N SER A 142 18.48 10.05 5.11
CA SER A 142 17.61 10.75 4.14
C SER A 142 17.76 12.28 4.29
N ILE A 143 18.13 12.94 3.20
CA ILE A 143 18.45 14.38 3.14
C ILE A 143 17.37 15.21 2.46
N SER A 144 16.57 14.64 1.54
CA SER A 144 15.43 15.34 0.94
C SER A 144 14.32 14.36 0.48
N PRO A 145 13.07 14.83 0.35
CA PRO A 145 12.01 14.02 -0.24
C PRO A 145 12.29 13.66 -1.72
N PRO A 146 11.58 12.66 -2.28
CA PRO A 146 11.66 12.33 -3.69
C PRO A 146 11.32 13.52 -4.59
N ARG A 147 11.96 13.58 -5.75
CA ARG A 147 11.68 14.60 -6.78
C ARG A 147 10.39 14.24 -7.51
N LEU A 148 9.34 15.05 -7.31
CA LEU A 148 7.99 14.76 -7.78
C LEU A 148 7.91 14.54 -9.30
N GLU A 149 8.69 15.28 -10.08
CA GLU A 149 8.76 15.18 -11.53
C GLU A 149 9.29 13.83 -12.03
N LYS A 150 9.95 13.06 -11.16
CA LYS A 150 10.42 11.70 -11.46
C LYS A 150 9.48 10.61 -10.91
N CYS A 151 8.45 11.01 -10.18
CA CYS A 151 7.54 10.09 -9.47
C CYS A 151 6.29 9.73 -10.29
N GLY A 152 6.24 10.09 -11.57
CA GLY A 152 5.09 9.84 -12.43
C GLY A 152 4.09 11.00 -12.44
N PRO A 153 2.83 10.77 -12.85
CA PRO A 153 2.23 9.46 -13.10
C PRO A 153 2.87 8.73 -14.30
N PHE A 154 2.90 7.41 -14.25
CA PHE A 154 3.44 6.59 -15.34
C PHE A 154 2.30 5.98 -16.17
N SER A 155 2.44 5.99 -17.49
CA SER A 155 1.46 5.45 -18.42
C SER A 155 1.60 3.94 -18.63
N ASN A 156 2.77 3.37 -18.35
CA ASN A 156 3.07 1.95 -18.54
C ASN A 156 3.96 1.40 -17.42
N ALA A 157 3.98 0.07 -17.31
CA ALA A 157 4.75 -0.64 -16.27
C ALA A 157 6.27 -0.48 -16.45
N LYS A 158 6.77 -0.43 -17.69
CA LYS A 158 8.21 -0.33 -17.97
C LYS A 158 8.80 0.95 -17.38
N ASP A 159 8.17 2.10 -17.62
CA ASP A 159 8.62 3.39 -17.10
C ASP A 159 8.56 3.45 -15.57
N TRP A 160 7.50 2.90 -14.98
CA TRP A 160 7.37 2.79 -13.53
C TRP A 160 8.46 1.89 -12.91
N LEU A 161 8.73 0.73 -13.51
CA LEU A 161 9.78 -0.18 -13.08
C LEU A 161 11.17 0.46 -13.20
N LEU A 162 11.44 1.19 -14.29
CA LEU A 162 12.68 1.93 -14.47
C LEU A 162 12.86 3.01 -13.40
N ALA A 163 11.82 3.80 -13.13
CA ALA A 163 11.86 4.80 -12.07
C ALA A 163 12.09 4.17 -10.68
N THR A 164 11.44 3.02 -10.42
CA THR A 164 11.63 2.25 -9.19
C THR A 164 13.07 1.74 -9.07
N ALA A 165 13.61 1.12 -10.13
CA ALA A 165 14.98 0.59 -10.15
C ALA A 165 16.04 1.68 -10.00
N ARG A 166 15.83 2.86 -10.61
CA ARG A 166 16.70 4.04 -10.49
C ARG A 166 16.64 4.72 -9.13
N ARG A 167 15.73 4.28 -8.25
CA ARG A 167 15.44 4.93 -6.95
C ARG A 167 14.89 6.34 -7.13
N ASP A 168 14.28 6.64 -8.28
CA ASP A 168 13.70 7.97 -8.54
C ASP A 168 12.52 8.28 -7.61
N LEU A 169 11.86 7.23 -7.10
CA LEU A 169 10.74 7.31 -6.16
C LEU A 169 11.18 7.41 -4.69
N ASP A 170 12.47 7.31 -4.40
CA ASP A 170 13.01 7.26 -3.06
C ASP A 170 13.41 8.64 -2.54
N TYR A 171 13.55 8.73 -1.22
CA TYR A 171 14.19 9.87 -0.58
C TYR A 171 15.66 9.95 -1.02
N LEU A 172 16.16 11.16 -1.25
CA LEU A 172 17.59 11.33 -1.51
C LEU A 172 18.34 10.99 -0.23
N GLU A 173 19.38 10.17 -0.37
CA GLU A 173 20.23 9.72 0.73
C GLU A 173 21.55 10.48 0.72
N ALA A 174 22.13 10.69 1.89
CA ALA A 174 23.49 11.20 2.04
C ALA A 174 24.50 10.26 1.35
N PRO A 175 25.65 10.78 0.88
CA PRO A 175 26.68 9.95 0.28
C PRO A 175 27.10 8.79 1.18
N SER A 176 27.36 7.63 0.58
CA SER A 176 27.82 6.43 1.27
C SER A 176 29.02 5.79 0.56
N ASP A 177 29.89 5.11 1.30
CA ASP A 177 31.11 4.50 0.77
C ASP A 177 30.83 3.42 -0.29
N ASP A 178 29.66 2.79 -0.22
CA ASP A 178 29.20 1.75 -1.13
C ASP A 178 28.43 2.29 -2.36
N ALA A 179 28.37 3.61 -2.57
CA ALA A 179 27.58 4.23 -3.64
C ALA A 179 27.92 3.69 -5.04
N ASN A 180 29.21 3.50 -5.35
CA ASN A 180 29.65 2.93 -6.63
C ASN A 180 29.20 1.48 -6.82
N GLN A 181 29.14 0.69 -5.73
CA GLN A 181 28.65 -0.69 -5.79
C GLN A 181 27.14 -0.71 -6.01
N LYS A 182 26.38 0.10 -5.24
CA LYS A 182 24.94 0.26 -5.42
C LYS A 182 24.59 0.72 -6.83
N GLN A 183 25.34 1.66 -7.39
CA GLN A 183 25.11 2.15 -8.75
C GLN A 183 25.31 1.05 -9.81
N ARG A 184 26.28 0.14 -9.63
CA ARG A 184 26.43 -1.03 -10.51
C ARG A 184 25.21 -1.94 -10.45
N PHE A 185 24.73 -2.29 -9.25
CA PHE A 185 23.51 -3.10 -9.10
C PHE A 185 22.29 -2.43 -9.72
N ILE A 186 22.13 -1.11 -9.54
CA ILE A 186 21.07 -0.34 -10.19
C ILE A 186 21.16 -0.47 -11.71
N ASN A 187 22.35 -0.28 -12.28
CA ASN A 187 22.55 -0.34 -13.73
C ASN A 187 22.24 -1.73 -14.30
N ASP A 188 22.59 -2.79 -13.58
CA ASP A 188 22.30 -4.18 -13.99
C ASP A 188 20.78 -4.45 -14.04
N VAL A 189 20.06 -3.98 -13.02
CA VAL A 189 18.58 -4.10 -12.97
C VAL A 189 17.93 -3.23 -14.04
N VAL A 190 18.38 -1.99 -14.23
CA VAL A 190 17.89 -1.09 -15.29
C VAL A 190 18.09 -1.72 -16.66
N SER A 191 19.26 -2.28 -16.93
CA SER A 191 19.56 -2.97 -18.19
C SER A 191 18.64 -4.18 -18.39
N SER A 192 18.38 -4.94 -17.32
CA SER A 192 17.44 -6.07 -17.35
C SER A 192 16.02 -5.62 -17.70
N ILE A 193 15.53 -4.52 -17.14
CA ILE A 193 14.20 -3.97 -17.44
C ILE A 193 14.14 -3.42 -18.87
N GLN A 194 15.20 -2.76 -19.34
CA GLN A 194 15.24 -2.21 -20.70
C GLN A 194 15.14 -3.31 -21.77
N ASN A 195 15.83 -4.43 -21.54
CA ASN A 195 15.90 -5.58 -22.42
C ASN A 195 14.78 -6.61 -22.20
N PHE A 196 13.93 -6.42 -21.19
CA PHE A 196 12.79 -7.28 -20.95
C PHE A 196 11.74 -7.06 -22.04
N ASP A 197 11.27 -8.15 -22.64
CA ASP A 197 10.15 -8.14 -23.57
C ASP A 197 8.85 -8.13 -22.77
N PHE A 198 8.14 -6.99 -22.78
CA PHE A 198 6.88 -6.83 -22.06
C PHE A 198 5.75 -7.42 -22.90
N PRO A 199 5.18 -8.58 -22.53
CA PRO A 199 4.15 -9.21 -23.35
C PRO A 199 2.89 -8.34 -23.31
N SER A 200 2.35 -8.02 -24.49
CA SER A 200 1.17 -7.15 -24.61
C SER A 200 -0.03 -7.65 -23.82
N GLN A 201 -0.24 -8.98 -23.76
CA GLN A 201 -1.35 -9.57 -22.99
C GLN A 201 -1.24 -9.35 -21.48
N LEU A 202 -0.05 -9.00 -20.96
CA LEU A 202 0.18 -8.70 -19.55
C LEU A 202 0.05 -7.20 -19.25
N GLU A 203 0.21 -6.34 -20.25
CA GLU A 203 -0.17 -4.92 -20.16
C GLU A 203 -1.69 -4.73 -20.12
N ASP A 204 -2.46 -5.69 -20.64
CA ASP A 204 -3.93 -5.70 -20.60
C ASP A 204 -4.53 -5.90 -19.20
N LEU A 205 -3.71 -6.26 -18.19
CA LEU A 205 -4.19 -6.33 -16.81
C LEU A 205 -4.41 -4.90 -16.28
N PRO A 206 -5.55 -4.66 -15.61
CA PRO A 206 -5.91 -3.30 -15.18
C PRO A 206 -4.89 -2.77 -14.16
N ILE A 207 -4.74 -1.45 -14.16
CA ILE A 207 -4.09 -0.73 -13.05
C ILE A 207 -5.13 -0.60 -11.95
N VAL A 208 -4.82 -1.11 -10.76
CA VAL A 208 -5.74 -1.19 -9.63
C VAL A 208 -5.22 -0.41 -8.43
N LEU A 209 -6.10 -0.11 -7.49
CA LEU A 209 -5.69 0.40 -6.18
C LEU A 209 -4.92 -0.67 -5.40
N GLU A 210 -3.85 -0.25 -4.75
CA GLU A 210 -3.08 -1.02 -3.80
C GLU A 210 -3.06 -0.32 -2.45
N HIS A 211 -3.47 -1.07 -1.43
CA HIS A 211 -3.15 -0.74 -0.05
C HIS A 211 -1.81 -1.39 0.30
N ILE A 212 -0.75 -0.59 0.38
CA ILE A 212 0.63 -1.10 0.47
C ILE A 212 0.88 -1.95 1.72
N ASP A 213 0.11 -1.71 2.79
CA ASP A 213 0.17 -2.46 4.04
C ASP A 213 -1.16 -3.11 4.46
N PHE A 214 -1.77 -3.88 3.56
CA PHE A 214 -3.05 -4.55 3.84
C PHE A 214 -2.86 -5.76 4.78
N ALA A 215 -2.84 -5.49 6.08
CA ALA A 215 -2.56 -6.47 7.13
C ALA A 215 -3.53 -6.34 8.32
N PRO A 216 -3.68 -7.36 9.19
CA PRO A 216 -4.62 -7.33 10.31
C PRO A 216 -4.47 -6.15 11.28
N ARG A 217 -3.27 -5.58 11.39
CA ARG A 217 -3.04 -4.39 12.24
C ARG A 217 -3.75 -3.15 11.71
N ASN A 218 -4.10 -3.12 10.43
CA ASN A 218 -4.77 -2.02 9.75
C ASN A 218 -6.26 -2.32 9.51
N ILE A 219 -6.81 -3.33 10.20
CA ILE A 219 -8.21 -3.74 10.10
C ILE A 219 -8.82 -3.70 11.50
N LEU A 220 -9.90 -2.93 11.66
CA LEU A 220 -10.73 -2.97 12.86
C LEU A 220 -11.99 -3.80 12.58
N VAL A 221 -12.39 -4.59 13.56
CA VAL A 221 -13.62 -5.39 13.53
C VAL A 221 -14.57 -5.01 14.66
N SER A 222 -15.84 -5.37 14.53
CA SER A 222 -16.84 -5.08 15.56
C SER A 222 -16.53 -5.82 16.86
N ARG A 223 -16.65 -5.12 17.99
CA ARG A 223 -16.50 -5.70 19.34
C ARG A 223 -17.53 -6.76 19.68
N THR A 224 -18.70 -6.70 19.06
CA THR A 224 -19.81 -7.64 19.31
C THR A 224 -19.85 -8.79 18.30
N ASP A 225 -19.19 -8.62 17.15
CA ASP A 225 -19.15 -9.61 16.08
C ASP A 225 -17.83 -9.45 15.30
N PRO A 226 -16.77 -10.18 15.69
CA PRO A 226 -15.45 -10.00 15.11
C PRO A 226 -15.38 -10.39 13.63
N THR A 227 -16.43 -11.00 13.06
CA THR A 227 -16.52 -11.32 11.63
C THR A 227 -16.85 -10.08 10.76
N LYS A 228 -17.29 -8.98 11.37
CA LYS A 228 -17.64 -7.74 10.68
C LYS A 228 -16.49 -6.75 10.74
N ILE A 229 -15.86 -6.50 9.59
CA ILE A 229 -14.89 -5.41 9.43
C ILE A 229 -15.62 -4.07 9.52
N VAL A 230 -15.23 -3.22 10.47
CA VAL A 230 -15.83 -1.89 10.68
C VAL A 230 -15.02 -0.79 10.02
N THR A 231 -13.71 -0.97 9.81
CA THR A 231 -12.89 -0.06 9.00
C THR A 231 -11.56 -0.69 8.59
N VAL A 232 -11.05 -0.25 7.44
CA VAL A 232 -9.65 -0.40 7.01
C VAL A 232 -8.97 0.96 7.18
N VAL A 233 -7.85 0.99 7.89
CA VAL A 233 -7.10 2.22 8.21
C VAL A 233 -5.72 2.21 7.58
N ASP A 234 -4.99 3.32 7.72
CA ASP A 234 -3.60 3.47 7.27
C ASP A 234 -3.41 3.35 5.74
N TRP A 235 -4.10 4.23 5.02
CA TRP A 235 -3.99 4.37 3.56
C TRP A 235 -2.81 5.25 3.13
N GLU A 236 -1.82 5.45 4.00
CA GLU A 236 -0.62 6.20 3.65
C GLU A 236 0.11 5.52 2.49
N ALA A 237 0.51 6.32 1.50
CA ALA A 237 1.17 5.86 0.27
C ALA A 237 0.40 4.77 -0.51
N ALA A 238 -0.93 4.71 -0.34
CA ALA A 238 -1.81 4.00 -1.26
C ALA A 238 -1.60 4.49 -2.71
N ARG A 239 -1.68 3.57 -3.65
CA ARG A 239 -1.24 3.84 -5.03
C ARG A 239 -1.97 2.97 -6.05
N ALA A 240 -2.07 3.49 -7.26
CA ALA A 240 -2.48 2.78 -8.44
C ALA A 240 -1.27 2.06 -9.05
N VAL A 241 -1.34 0.74 -9.21
CA VAL A 241 -0.28 -0.10 -9.80
C VAL A 241 -0.90 -1.20 -10.67
N PRO A 242 -0.16 -1.80 -11.61
CA PRO A 242 -0.67 -2.95 -12.36
C PRO A 242 -1.15 -4.06 -11.41
N MET A 243 -2.27 -4.72 -11.71
CA MET A 243 -2.87 -5.74 -10.83
C MET A 243 -1.89 -6.85 -10.41
N TRP A 244 -0.97 -7.24 -11.30
CA TRP A 244 0.05 -8.25 -10.99
C TRP A 244 1.11 -7.76 -10.00
N ALA A 245 1.25 -6.45 -9.82
CA ALA A 245 2.16 -5.82 -8.87
C ALA A 245 1.48 -5.46 -7.54
N ALA A 246 0.15 -5.31 -7.53
CA ALA A 246 -0.60 -4.97 -6.32
C ALA A 246 -0.41 -6.05 -5.27
N ASN A 247 0.08 -5.64 -4.10
CA ASN A 247 0.55 -6.48 -3.01
C ASN A 247 -0.36 -7.69 -2.70
N PRO A 248 0.02 -8.92 -3.07
CA PRO A 248 -0.63 -10.12 -2.58
C PRO A 248 0.12 -10.67 -1.35
N ASN A 249 0.72 -9.82 -0.49
CA ASN A 249 1.45 -10.28 0.68
C ASN A 249 0.46 -10.86 1.71
N PHE A 250 0.10 -12.12 1.47
CA PHE A 250 -0.55 -13.04 2.37
C PHE A 250 0.39 -13.46 3.51
N SER A 251 1.05 -12.48 4.13
CA SER A 251 1.56 -12.59 5.50
C SER A 251 0.42 -12.91 6.49
N PHE A 252 -0.82 -12.71 6.04
CA PHE A 252 -2.05 -13.17 6.64
C PHE A 252 -2.65 -14.39 5.90
N PRO A 253 -3.17 -15.42 6.60
CA PRO A 253 -3.28 -15.58 8.06
C PRO A 253 -1.91 -15.55 8.75
N PRO A 254 -1.78 -15.10 10.01
CA PRO A 254 -0.48 -15.01 10.68
C PRO A 254 0.04 -16.40 11.06
N LEU A 255 1.35 -16.54 11.32
CA LEU A 255 2.01 -17.80 11.75
C LEU A 255 1.55 -18.35 13.11
N SER A 256 0.55 -17.76 13.74
CA SER A 256 0.01 -18.21 15.02
C SER A 256 -1.02 -19.34 14.89
N VAL A 257 -1.27 -19.84 13.68
CA VAL A 257 -2.12 -21.00 13.40
C VAL A 257 -1.26 -22.15 12.86
N THR A 258 -1.77 -23.38 12.85
CA THR A 258 -1.03 -24.51 12.25
C THR A 258 -0.86 -24.32 10.75
N ASP A 259 0.09 -25.02 10.14
CA ASP A 259 0.31 -24.93 8.69
C ASP A 259 -0.92 -25.42 7.91
N GLU A 260 -1.64 -26.42 8.40
CA GLU A 260 -2.89 -26.91 7.81
C GLU A 260 -4.00 -25.86 7.85
N GLU A 261 -4.20 -25.22 9.02
CA GLU A 261 -5.19 -24.13 9.15
C GLU A 261 -4.80 -22.94 8.27
N ARG A 262 -3.51 -22.60 8.21
CA ARG A 262 -2.99 -21.53 7.33
C ARG A 262 -3.31 -21.82 5.87
N GLN A 263 -3.01 -23.02 5.39
CA GLN A 263 -3.29 -23.43 4.01
C GLN A 263 -4.79 -23.35 3.71
N HIS A 264 -5.63 -23.89 4.59
CA HIS A 264 -7.10 -23.82 4.43
C HIS A 264 -7.60 -22.38 4.30
N LEU A 265 -7.19 -21.50 5.22
CA LEU A 265 -7.61 -20.09 5.20
C LEU A 265 -7.09 -19.35 3.96
N LEU A 266 -5.87 -19.64 3.48
CA LEU A 266 -5.34 -19.08 2.24
C LEU A 266 -6.15 -19.53 1.02
N THR A 267 -6.54 -20.80 0.97
CA THR A 267 -7.43 -21.34 -0.07
C THR A 267 -8.79 -20.65 -0.03
N VAL A 268 -9.39 -20.45 1.15
CA VAL A 268 -10.65 -19.71 1.32
C VAL A 268 -10.55 -18.29 0.78
N ILE A 269 -9.51 -17.54 1.18
CA ILE A 269 -9.28 -16.15 0.73
C ILE A 269 -9.12 -16.11 -0.79
N THR A 270 -8.24 -16.97 -1.32
CA THR A 270 -7.89 -16.99 -2.74
C THR A 270 -9.10 -17.32 -3.61
N ASN A 271 -9.82 -18.38 -3.27
CA ASN A 271 -11.03 -18.79 -4.00
C ASN A 271 -12.11 -17.71 -3.95
N ARG A 272 -12.27 -17.05 -2.79
CA ARG A 272 -13.25 -15.98 -2.63
C ARG A 272 -12.92 -14.77 -3.49
N ILE A 273 -11.65 -14.38 -3.58
CA ILE A 273 -11.21 -13.26 -4.43
C ILE A 273 -11.35 -13.63 -5.91
N ILE A 274 -10.86 -14.81 -6.33
CA ILE A 274 -10.94 -15.27 -7.74
C ILE A 274 -12.39 -15.32 -8.21
N ALA A 275 -13.31 -15.82 -7.38
CA ALA A 275 -14.74 -15.87 -7.71
C ALA A 275 -15.35 -14.47 -7.93
N LYS A 276 -14.82 -13.43 -7.27
CA LYS A 276 -15.30 -12.04 -7.40
C LYS A 276 -14.55 -11.22 -8.46
N VAL A 277 -13.28 -11.56 -8.71
CA VAL A 277 -12.35 -10.87 -9.61
C VAL A 277 -11.55 -11.93 -10.39
N PRO A 278 -12.14 -12.57 -11.42
CA PRO A 278 -11.46 -13.65 -12.14
C PRO A 278 -10.14 -13.25 -12.79
N ALA A 279 -9.99 -11.98 -13.18
CA ALA A 279 -8.75 -11.43 -13.72
C ALA A 279 -7.57 -11.54 -12.74
N TRP A 280 -7.84 -11.56 -11.43
CA TRP A 280 -6.81 -11.68 -10.40
C TRP A 280 -6.10 -13.04 -10.46
N ALA A 281 -6.78 -14.12 -10.87
CA ALA A 281 -6.15 -15.42 -11.07
C ALA A 281 -5.01 -15.36 -12.11
N ARG A 282 -5.20 -14.59 -13.19
CA ARG A 282 -4.13 -14.33 -14.18
C ARG A 282 -3.03 -13.43 -13.61
N ALA A 283 -3.41 -12.43 -12.81
CA ALA A 283 -2.47 -11.49 -12.20
C ALA A 283 -1.51 -12.11 -11.19
N ILE A 284 -1.91 -13.21 -10.53
CA ILE A 284 -1.06 -14.01 -9.63
C ILE A 284 -0.53 -15.29 -10.30
N GLY A 285 -0.88 -15.56 -11.56
CA GLY A 285 -0.52 -16.77 -12.28
C GLY A 285 0.93 -16.80 -12.77
N GLN A 286 1.32 -17.90 -13.42
CA GLN A 286 2.68 -18.10 -13.95
C GLN A 286 3.04 -17.09 -15.04
N ASP A 287 2.10 -16.71 -15.89
CA ASP A 287 2.35 -15.77 -17.00
C ASP A 287 2.87 -14.40 -16.53
N THR A 288 2.42 -13.95 -15.35
CA THR A 288 2.82 -12.68 -14.73
C THR A 288 3.99 -12.82 -13.76
N GLN A 289 4.49 -14.04 -13.52
CA GLN A 289 5.61 -14.30 -12.62
C GLN A 289 6.89 -13.55 -13.02
N PRO A 290 7.31 -13.51 -14.31
CA PRO A 290 8.49 -12.75 -14.72
C PRO A 290 8.39 -11.25 -14.38
N LEU A 291 7.20 -10.65 -14.52
CA LEU A 291 6.95 -9.24 -14.16
C LEU A 291 7.04 -9.02 -12.65
N ARG A 292 6.50 -9.93 -11.83
CA ARG A 292 6.64 -9.86 -10.37
C ARG A 292 8.10 -9.96 -9.92
N ILE A 293 8.87 -10.87 -10.53
CA ILE A 293 10.31 -11.00 -10.27
C ILE A 293 11.05 -9.71 -10.67
N LEU A 294 10.70 -9.14 -11.83
CA LEU A 294 11.30 -7.90 -12.31
C LEU A 294 10.99 -6.72 -11.38
N ASN A 295 9.75 -6.64 -10.88
CA ASN A 295 9.34 -5.65 -9.88
C ASN A 295 10.08 -5.80 -8.55
N ASP A 296 10.20 -7.03 -8.04
CA ASP A 296 10.97 -7.30 -6.81
C ASP A 296 12.44 -6.86 -6.97
N ARG A 297 13.07 -7.19 -8.11
CA ARG A 297 14.42 -6.71 -8.44
C ARG A 297 14.52 -5.19 -8.54
N ALA A 298 13.51 -4.52 -9.10
CA ALA A 298 13.47 -3.06 -9.14
C ALA A 298 13.36 -2.45 -7.73
N ILE A 299 12.51 -3.03 -6.87
CA ILE A 299 12.33 -2.61 -5.47
C ILE A 299 13.62 -2.78 -4.66
N TYR A 300 14.45 -3.77 -4.98
CA TYR A 300 15.71 -4.05 -4.29
C TYR A 300 16.96 -3.78 -5.15
N SER A 301 16.88 -2.85 -6.10
CA SER A 301 17.95 -2.60 -7.08
C SER A 301 19.30 -2.17 -6.49
N THR A 302 19.33 -1.71 -5.23
CA THR A 302 20.57 -1.36 -4.51
C THR A 302 21.18 -2.53 -3.74
N VAL A 303 20.47 -3.66 -3.64
CA VAL A 303 20.86 -4.81 -2.82
C VAL A 303 21.61 -5.81 -3.69
N ASN A 304 22.65 -6.43 -3.12
CA ASN A 304 23.35 -7.50 -3.81
C ASN A 304 22.36 -8.65 -4.11
N PRO A 305 22.19 -9.05 -5.38
CA PRO A 305 21.24 -10.08 -5.76
C PRO A 305 21.53 -11.44 -5.11
N SER A 306 22.78 -11.74 -4.72
CA SER A 306 23.13 -13.02 -4.11
C SER A 306 22.58 -13.22 -2.70
N ILE A 307 22.13 -12.15 -2.04
CA ILE A 307 21.57 -12.19 -0.67
C ILE A 307 20.07 -11.90 -0.64
N LEU A 308 19.45 -11.62 -1.79
CA LEU A 308 18.01 -11.46 -1.87
C LEU A 308 17.35 -12.82 -1.65
N LEU A 309 16.58 -12.92 -0.56
CA LEU A 309 15.78 -14.11 -0.31
C LEU A 309 14.69 -14.20 -1.39
N PRO A 310 14.41 -15.40 -1.91
CA PRO A 310 13.28 -15.60 -2.81
C PRO A 310 12.00 -15.21 -2.09
N ALA A 311 11.30 -14.19 -2.60
CA ALA A 311 10.06 -13.75 -1.99
C ALA A 311 8.98 -14.84 -2.18
N PRO A 312 8.29 -15.30 -1.11
CA PRO A 312 7.32 -16.38 -1.20
C PRO A 312 6.19 -16.13 -2.21
N TYR A 313 5.79 -14.86 -2.36
CA TYR A 313 4.74 -14.44 -3.30
C TYR A 313 5.16 -14.54 -4.78
N LEU A 314 6.46 -14.66 -5.07
CA LEU A 314 6.98 -14.87 -6.42
C LEU A 314 6.78 -16.32 -6.89
N ALA A 315 6.62 -17.28 -5.97
CA ALA A 315 6.46 -18.71 -6.27
C ALA A 315 5.00 -19.15 -6.40
N LEU A 316 4.03 -18.25 -6.21
CA LEU A 316 2.62 -18.58 -6.33
C LEU A 316 2.28 -18.91 -7.79
N SER A 317 2.31 -20.19 -8.13
CA SER A 317 1.47 -20.75 -9.19
C SER A 317 0.13 -21.06 -8.56
N GLY A 318 -0.99 -20.75 -9.23
CA GLY A 318 -2.37 -20.83 -8.69
C GLY A 318 -2.88 -22.23 -8.31
N SER A 319 -2.12 -23.00 -7.55
CA SER A 319 -2.50 -24.27 -6.94
C SER A 319 -2.90 -24.00 -5.49
N TYR A 320 -4.07 -23.39 -5.30
CA TYR A 320 -4.69 -23.19 -3.99
C TYR A 320 -6.08 -23.82 -3.94
#